data_AF-A0A951JM22-F1
#
_entry.id   AF-A0A951JM22-F1
#
_cell.length_a   1.000
_cell.length_b   1.000
_cell.length_c   1.000
_cell.angle_alpha   90.00
_cell.angle_beta   90.00
_cell.angle_gamma   90.00
#
_symmetry.space_group_name_H-M   'P 1'
#
loop_
_entity.id
_entity.type
_entity.pdbx_description
1 polymer ?
#
loop_
_entity_poly.entity_id
_entity_poly.type
_entity_poly.pdbx_seq_one_letter_code
_entity_poly.pdbx_strand_id
1 'polypeptide(L)'
;MDISTIKTKSIAELHEMAEGLNISNYSGLRKQDLIYRIEQNLLDSEVVLRGEGVLEVLPEGYGFLRSQDWNYLYGPDDIYVSPSQIKRFDLRTGDTVLGQVRPPKEGERYLALLKVERVNGDEPDKAKHRVAFDNLRPRYPDQRIHLETSSADLSMRVMDLVAPIGKGQRGLIVAPPKAGKTILMQ
;
A
#
# COMPACT_ATOMS: atom_id res chain seq x y z
N MET A 1 -14.08 8.44 4.88
CA MET A 1 -13.96 7.11 5.51
C MET A 1 -12.95 6.29 4.73
N ASP A 2 -12.06 5.58 5.39
CA ASP A 2 -10.93 4.91 4.72
C ASP A 2 -11.28 3.47 4.37
N ILE A 3 -11.11 3.08 3.11
CA ILE A 3 -11.42 1.75 2.58
C ILE A 3 -10.64 0.65 3.32
N SER A 4 -9.38 0.93 3.70
CA SER A 4 -8.56 0.01 4.48
C SER A 4 -9.23 -0.40 5.80
N THR A 5 -9.88 0.55 6.49
CA THR A 5 -10.55 0.28 7.76
C THR A 5 -11.77 -0.62 7.61
N ILE A 6 -12.45 -0.56 6.47
CA ILE A 6 -13.60 -1.42 6.14
C ILE A 6 -13.11 -2.84 5.87
N LYS A 7 -12.00 -3.00 5.13
CA LYS A 7 -11.45 -4.33 4.78
C LYS A 7 -10.94 -5.11 5.98
N THR A 8 -10.37 -4.42 6.98
CA THR A 8 -9.84 -5.04 8.20
C THR A 8 -10.93 -5.48 9.18
N LYS A 9 -12.18 -5.01 9.04
CA LYS A 9 -13.27 -5.37 9.93
C LYS A 9 -13.63 -6.86 9.86
N SER A 10 -14.11 -7.36 10.99
CA SER A 10 -14.65 -8.72 11.09
C SER A 10 -15.97 -8.85 10.33
N ILE A 11 -16.36 -10.08 10.00
CA ILE A 11 -17.64 -10.33 9.33
C ILE A 11 -18.82 -9.81 10.18
N ALA A 12 -18.77 -9.99 11.50
CA ALA A 12 -19.79 -9.49 12.41
C ALA A 12 -19.94 -7.96 12.34
N GLU A 13 -18.84 -7.21 12.41
CA GLU A 13 -18.87 -5.74 12.28
C GLU A 13 -19.37 -5.28 10.90
N LEU A 14 -19.05 -6.02 9.84
CA LEU A 14 -19.56 -5.71 8.50
C LEU A 14 -21.06 -5.97 8.39
N HIS A 15 -21.59 -6.99 9.08
CA HIS A 15 -23.04 -7.21 9.17
C HIS A 15 -23.74 -6.10 9.95
N GLU A 16 -23.19 -5.65 11.08
CA GLU A 16 -23.72 -4.51 11.85
C GLU A 16 -23.73 -3.23 11.02
N MET A 17 -22.65 -2.99 10.26
CA MET A 17 -22.55 -1.83 9.37
C MET A 17 -23.57 -1.90 8.23
N ALA A 18 -23.77 -3.09 7.64
CA ALA A 18 -24.78 -3.30 6.60
C ALA A 18 -26.21 -3.11 7.12
N GLU A 19 -26.49 -3.52 8.35
CA GLU A 19 -27.77 -3.29 9.02
C GLU A 19 -28.02 -1.79 9.26
N GLY A 20 -27.02 -1.07 9.79
CA GLY A 20 -27.10 0.38 10.00
C GLY A 20 -27.27 1.19 8.71
N LEU A 21 -26.81 0.66 7.58
CA LEU A 21 -26.95 1.24 6.25
C LEU A 21 -28.22 0.76 5.51
N ASN A 22 -29.08 -0.03 6.14
CA ASN A 22 -30.30 -0.62 5.56
C ASN A 22 -30.06 -1.41 4.26
N ILE A 23 -28.90 -2.07 4.14
CA ILE A 23 -28.59 -2.90 2.98
C ILE A 23 -29.40 -4.19 3.07
N SER A 24 -30.14 -4.54 2.02
CA SER A 24 -30.95 -5.78 1.97
C SER A 24 -30.15 -6.98 1.44
N ASN A 25 -30.52 -8.20 1.86
CA ASN A 25 -29.97 -9.48 1.34
C ASN A 25 -28.43 -9.59 1.43
N TYR A 26 -27.86 -9.27 2.60
CA TYR A 26 -26.40 -9.28 2.84
C TYR A 26 -25.90 -10.53 3.59
N SER A 27 -26.80 -11.31 4.21
CA SER A 27 -26.47 -12.49 5.04
C SER A 27 -25.82 -13.66 4.28
N GLY A 28 -26.05 -13.78 2.98
CA GLY A 28 -25.47 -14.83 2.12
C GLY A 28 -24.25 -14.41 1.30
N LEU A 29 -23.79 -13.16 1.44
CA LEU A 29 -22.69 -12.64 0.63
C LEU A 29 -21.33 -13.09 1.17
N ARG A 30 -20.36 -13.26 0.26
CA ARG A 30 -18.96 -13.40 0.67
C ARG A 30 -18.48 -12.06 1.24
N LYS A 31 -17.45 -12.10 2.11
CA LYS A 31 -16.88 -10.89 2.72
C LYS A 31 -16.56 -9.80 1.69
N GLN A 32 -15.99 -10.17 0.54
CA GLN A 32 -15.66 -9.23 -0.54
C GLN A 32 -16.91 -8.58 -1.14
N ASP A 33 -17.93 -9.36 -1.47
CA ASP A 33 -19.20 -8.85 -2.03
C ASP A 33 -19.94 -7.96 -1.02
N LEU A 34 -19.85 -8.28 0.27
CA LEU A 34 -20.40 -7.48 1.36
C LEU A 34 -19.69 -6.12 1.46
N ILE A 35 -18.36 -6.11 1.45
CA ILE A 35 -17.56 -4.88 1.45
C ILE A 35 -17.92 -4.02 0.25
N TYR A 36 -17.99 -4.61 -0.95
CA TYR A 36 -18.38 -3.89 -2.16
C TYR A 36 -19.76 -3.22 -2.02
N ARG A 37 -20.77 -3.94 -1.51
CA ARG A 37 -22.10 -3.36 -1.29
C ARG A 37 -22.10 -2.23 -0.26
N ILE A 38 -21.34 -2.37 0.82
CA ILE A 38 -21.19 -1.32 1.84
C ILE A 38 -20.52 -0.08 1.21
N GLU A 39 -19.44 -0.27 0.47
CA GLU A 39 -18.75 0.83 -0.23
C GLU A 39 -19.67 1.54 -1.23
N GLN A 40 -20.43 0.79 -2.04
CA GLN A 40 -21.40 1.37 -2.97
C GLN A 40 -22.47 2.19 -2.23
N ASN A 41 -23.09 1.64 -1.19
CA ASN A 41 -24.12 2.35 -0.44
C ASN A 41 -23.60 3.62 0.25
N LEU A 42 -22.36 3.58 0.77
CA LEU A 42 -21.70 4.75 1.34
C LEU A 42 -21.45 5.82 0.27
N LEU A 43 -20.99 5.43 -0.92
CA LEU A 43 -20.75 6.35 -2.03
C LEU A 43 -22.07 6.96 -2.56
N ASP A 44 -23.14 6.17 -2.64
CA ASP A 44 -24.48 6.63 -3.03
C ASP A 44 -25.07 7.61 -2.00
N SER A 45 -24.70 7.45 -0.73
CA SER A 45 -25.07 8.36 0.37
C SER A 45 -24.17 9.60 0.46
N GLU A 46 -23.43 9.91 -0.60
CA GLU A 46 -22.45 11.02 -0.71
C GLU A 46 -21.31 10.98 0.33
N VAL A 47 -21.06 9.82 0.96
CA VAL A 47 -19.94 9.68 1.89
C VAL A 47 -18.64 9.58 1.10
N VAL A 48 -17.72 10.51 1.38
CA VAL A 48 -16.40 10.51 0.75
C VAL A 48 -15.57 9.32 1.26
N LEU A 49 -15.32 8.35 0.36
CA LEU A 49 -14.40 7.25 0.61
C LEU A 49 -12.97 7.62 0.20
N ARG A 50 -12.00 7.12 0.95
CA ARG A 50 -10.57 7.28 0.69
C ARG A 50 -9.94 5.93 0.46
N GLY A 51 -9.17 5.82 -0.62
CA GLY A 51 -8.38 4.64 -0.96
C GLY A 51 -6.89 4.96 -0.88
N GLU A 52 -6.13 3.96 -0.44
CA GLU A 52 -4.67 3.98 -0.43
C GLU A 52 -4.14 2.78 -1.19
N GLY A 53 -3.06 2.97 -1.94
CA GLY A 53 -2.33 1.87 -2.55
C GLY A 53 -1.08 2.34 -3.27
N VAL A 54 -0.28 1.39 -3.74
CA VAL A 54 0.96 1.66 -4.48
C VAL A 54 0.65 1.72 -5.97
N LEU A 55 0.97 2.84 -6.61
CA LEU A 55 0.71 3.08 -8.02
C LEU A 55 1.57 2.18 -8.90
N GLU A 56 0.93 1.51 -9.85
CA GLU A 56 1.55 0.91 -11.02
C GLU A 56 1.03 1.61 -12.27
N VAL A 57 1.93 2.28 -13.00
CA VAL A 57 1.63 2.91 -14.28
C VAL A 57 1.88 1.90 -15.41
N LEU A 58 0.86 1.69 -16.25
CA LEU A 58 0.91 0.81 -17.40
C LEU A 58 1.45 1.53 -18.65
N PRO A 59 1.90 0.81 -19.69
CA PRO A 59 2.49 1.40 -20.89
C PRO A 59 1.59 2.43 -21.59
N GLU A 60 0.27 2.28 -21.47
CA GLU A 60 -0.73 3.18 -22.05
C GLU A 60 -0.89 4.50 -21.26
N GLY A 61 -0.17 4.65 -20.14
CA GLY A 61 -0.07 5.89 -19.36
C GLY A 61 -1.14 6.07 -18.27
N TYR A 62 -2.12 5.17 -18.16
CA TYR A 62 -2.99 5.08 -16.99
C TYR A 62 -2.37 4.11 -15.96
N GLY A 63 -2.93 4.05 -14.75
CA GLY A 63 -2.40 3.17 -13.72
C GLY A 63 -3.45 2.66 -12.74
N PHE A 64 -3.01 1.79 -11.85
CA PHE A 64 -3.80 1.25 -10.76
C PHE A 64 -3.06 1.39 -9.43
N LEU A 65 -3.79 1.71 -8.36
CA LEU A 65 -3.28 1.59 -7.00
C LEU A 65 -3.47 0.15 -6.55
N ARG A 66 -2.35 -0.56 -6.36
CA ARG A 66 -2.29 -1.95 -5.92
C ARG A 66 -2.33 -2.04 -4.40
N SER A 67 -3.02 -3.04 -3.89
CA SER A 67 -3.08 -3.32 -2.45
C SER A 67 -1.92 -4.20 -1.98
N GLN A 68 -1.37 -3.87 -0.82
CA GLN A 68 -0.41 -4.72 -0.10
C GLN A 68 -1.04 -6.05 0.34
N ASP A 69 -2.34 -6.06 0.68
CA ASP A 69 -3.08 -7.27 1.08
C ASP A 69 -3.12 -8.33 -0.03
N TRP A 70 -2.94 -7.88 -1.28
CA TRP A 70 -2.93 -8.74 -2.47
C TRP A 70 -1.51 -8.91 -3.04
N ASN A 71 -0.48 -8.68 -2.23
CA ASN A 71 0.93 -8.74 -2.63
C ASN A 71 1.25 -7.90 -3.87
N TYR A 72 0.56 -6.76 -4.03
CA TYR A 72 0.65 -5.87 -5.19
C TYR A 72 0.28 -6.51 -6.54
N LEU A 73 -0.41 -7.66 -6.52
CA LEU A 73 -0.96 -8.29 -7.72
C LEU A 73 -2.26 -7.61 -8.15
N TYR A 74 -2.66 -7.88 -9.38
CA TYR A 74 -3.95 -7.46 -9.92
C TYR A 74 -5.10 -7.95 -9.04
N GLY A 75 -5.84 -7.01 -8.46
CA GLY A 75 -6.95 -7.24 -7.56
C GLY A 75 -8.27 -6.70 -8.11
N PRO A 76 -9.43 -7.24 -7.68
CA PRO A 76 -10.73 -6.66 -8.02
C PRO A 76 -10.94 -5.28 -7.39
N ASP A 77 -10.24 -4.98 -6.31
CA ASP A 77 -10.39 -3.74 -5.54
C ASP A 77 -9.36 -2.66 -5.93
N ASP A 78 -8.65 -2.86 -7.04
CA ASP A 78 -7.66 -1.91 -7.51
C ASP A 78 -8.32 -0.58 -7.88
N ILE A 79 -7.65 0.53 -7.59
CA ILE A 79 -8.18 1.86 -7.85
C ILE A 79 -7.56 2.40 -9.12
N TYR A 80 -8.40 2.68 -10.11
CA TYR A 80 -7.99 3.29 -11.37
C TYR A 80 -7.47 4.71 -11.16
N VAL A 81 -6.35 5.02 -11.80
CA VAL A 81 -5.74 6.36 -11.84
C VAL A 81 -5.61 6.80 -13.29
N SER A 82 -6.17 7.98 -13.59
CA SER A 82 -6.17 8.51 -14.94
C SER A 82 -4.78 9.04 -15.36
N PRO A 83 -4.44 9.01 -16.66
CA PRO A 83 -3.20 9.60 -17.17
C PRO A 83 -3.05 11.08 -16.81
N SER A 84 -4.16 11.82 -16.78
CA SER A 84 -4.18 13.23 -16.40
C SER A 84 -3.74 13.46 -14.95
N GLN A 85 -4.14 12.59 -14.03
CA GLN A 85 -3.70 12.67 -12.62
C GLN A 85 -2.22 12.31 -12.48
N ILE A 86 -1.79 11.24 -13.15
CA ILE A 86 -0.38 10.81 -13.16
C ILE A 86 0.51 11.95 -13.65
N LYS A 87 0.16 12.55 -14.79
CA LYS A 87 0.89 13.69 -15.36
C LYS A 87 0.82 14.94 -14.47
N ARG A 88 -0.34 15.26 -13.90
CA ARG A 88 -0.54 16.47 -13.09
C ARG A 88 0.32 16.48 -11.83
N PHE A 89 0.52 15.34 -11.18
CA PHE A 89 1.29 15.22 -9.93
C PHE A 89 2.69 14.61 -10.11
N ASP A 90 3.12 14.39 -11.36
CA ASP A 90 4.39 13.69 -11.69
C ASP A 90 4.53 12.35 -10.94
N LEU A 91 3.43 11.58 -10.90
CA LEU A 91 3.39 10.29 -10.24
C LEU A 91 4.17 9.26 -11.04
N ARG A 92 4.79 8.32 -10.33
CA ARG A 92 5.62 7.26 -10.91
C ARG A 92 5.22 5.92 -10.29
N THR A 93 5.47 4.83 -11.02
CA THR A 93 5.32 3.49 -10.47
C THR A 93 6.12 3.35 -9.17
N GLY A 94 5.47 2.85 -8.13
CA GLY A 94 6.02 2.75 -6.78
C GLY A 94 5.57 3.84 -5.81
N ASP A 95 4.86 4.88 -6.27
CA ASP A 95 4.30 5.90 -5.38
C ASP A 95 3.11 5.36 -4.58
N THR A 96 3.17 5.50 -3.25
CA THR A 96 2.00 5.29 -2.40
C THR A 96 1.10 6.51 -2.51
N VAL A 97 -0.12 6.32 -3.01
CA VAL A 97 -1.09 7.40 -3.20
C VAL A 97 -2.27 7.16 -2.27
N LEU A 98 -2.60 8.18 -1.48
CA LEU A 98 -3.83 8.25 -0.71
C LEU A 98 -4.73 9.32 -1.33
N GLY A 99 -6.00 9.00 -1.55
CA GLY A 99 -6.93 9.98 -2.07
C GLY A 99 -8.38 9.54 -2.04
N GLN A 100 -9.26 10.47 -2.38
CA GLN A 100 -10.69 10.24 -2.46
C GLN A 100 -11.00 9.42 -3.70
N VAL A 101 -11.89 8.44 -3.57
CA VAL A 101 -12.33 7.57 -4.66
C VAL A 101 -13.79 7.80 -4.98
N ARG A 102 -14.18 7.41 -6.19
CA ARG A 102 -15.57 7.41 -6.67
C ARG A 102 -15.94 6.03 -7.23
N PRO A 103 -17.24 5.69 -7.27
CA PRO A 103 -17.67 4.46 -7.90
C PRO A 103 -17.36 4.47 -9.41
N PRO A 104 -17.21 3.28 -10.03
CA PRO A 104 -17.14 3.16 -11.48
C PRO A 104 -18.39 3.75 -12.14
N LYS A 105 -18.22 4.44 -13.27
CA LYS A 105 -19.32 4.81 -14.15
C LYS A 105 -19.79 3.61 -14.98
N GLU A 106 -20.88 3.79 -15.71
CA GLU A 106 -21.39 2.78 -16.65
C GLU A 106 -20.31 2.35 -17.64
N GLY A 107 -19.96 1.06 -17.62
CA GLY A 107 -18.87 0.47 -18.42
C GLY A 107 -17.48 0.45 -17.75
N GLU A 108 -17.30 1.10 -16.60
CA GLU A 108 -16.08 0.99 -15.78
C GLU A 108 -16.21 -0.19 -14.78
N ARG A 109 -15.10 -0.87 -14.47
CA ARG A 109 -15.07 -2.00 -13.53
C ARG A 109 -14.52 -1.64 -12.15
N TYR A 110 -13.65 -0.64 -12.08
CA TYR A 110 -12.85 -0.33 -10.88
C TYR A 110 -13.29 0.98 -10.26
N LEU A 111 -13.09 1.13 -8.95
CA LEU A 111 -13.13 2.44 -8.31
C LEU A 111 -12.12 3.36 -8.99
N ALA A 112 -12.46 4.63 -9.17
CA ALA A 112 -11.56 5.60 -9.77
C ALA A 112 -11.12 6.64 -8.75
N LEU A 113 -9.86 7.03 -8.81
CA LEU A 113 -9.34 8.12 -7.99
C LEU A 113 -10.02 9.43 -8.42
N LEU A 114 -10.68 10.10 -7.49
CA LEU A 114 -11.29 11.41 -7.70
C LEU A 114 -10.29 12.53 -7.42
N LYS A 115 -9.64 12.48 -6.25
CA LYS A 115 -8.73 13.52 -5.78
C LYS A 115 -7.55 12.91 -5.03
N VAL A 116 -6.34 13.25 -5.44
CA VAL A 116 -5.11 12.91 -4.71
C VAL A 116 -5.02 13.79 -3.45
N GLU A 117 -4.85 13.19 -2.28
CA GLU A 117 -4.67 13.90 -1.02
C GLU A 117 -3.23 13.83 -0.51
N ARG A 118 -2.56 12.67 -0.62
CA ARG A 118 -1.15 12.49 -0.25
C ARG A 118 -0.41 11.59 -1.22
N VAL A 119 0.90 11.81 -1.35
CA VAL A 119 1.83 10.97 -2.12
C VAL A 119 3.03 10.66 -1.25
N ASN A 120 3.33 9.38 -1.02
CA ASN A 120 4.41 8.89 -0.14
C ASN A 120 4.38 9.51 1.27
N GLY A 121 3.18 9.76 1.80
CA GLY A 121 2.98 10.39 3.11
C GLY A 121 3.08 11.92 3.13
N ASP A 122 3.44 12.56 2.03
CA ASP A 122 3.59 14.01 1.90
C ASP A 122 2.47 14.65 1.06
N GLU A 123 2.46 15.98 1.00
CA GLU A 123 1.56 16.74 0.13
C GLU A 123 1.85 16.45 -1.36
N PRO A 124 0.82 16.34 -2.22
CA PRO A 124 0.99 15.91 -3.62
C PRO A 124 1.91 16.82 -4.44
N ASP A 125 1.97 18.12 -4.12
CA ASP A 125 2.81 19.06 -4.86
C ASP A 125 4.31 18.88 -4.59
N LYS A 126 4.69 18.32 -3.43
CA LYS A 126 6.09 18.01 -3.12
C LYS A 126 6.64 16.91 -4.04
N ALA A 127 5.78 16.01 -4.52
CA ALA A 127 6.19 14.91 -5.40
C ALA A 127 6.84 15.40 -6.71
N LYS A 128 6.49 16.60 -7.18
CA LYS A 128 7.05 17.21 -8.40
C LYS A 128 8.49 17.69 -8.24
N HIS A 129 8.89 18.01 -7.01
CA HIS A 129 10.20 18.60 -6.72
C HIS A 129 11.23 17.56 -6.26
N ARG A 130 10.86 16.28 -6.21
CA ARG A 130 11.75 15.21 -5.79
C ARG A 130 12.82 14.95 -6.84
N VAL A 131 14.03 14.68 -6.37
CA VAL A 131 15.12 14.21 -7.22
C VAL A 131 14.85 12.74 -7.56
N ALA A 132 15.01 12.37 -8.84
CA ALA A 132 14.92 10.97 -9.24
C ALA A 132 15.98 10.14 -8.52
N PHE A 133 15.66 8.91 -8.12
CA PHE A 133 16.57 8.05 -7.37
C PHE A 133 17.92 7.86 -8.10
N ASP A 134 17.88 7.67 -9.43
CA ASP A 134 19.08 7.50 -10.26
C ASP A 134 19.99 8.73 -10.32
N ASN A 135 19.46 9.92 -9.99
CA ASN A 135 20.22 11.17 -9.94
C ASN A 135 20.83 11.43 -8.56
N LEU A 136 20.54 10.59 -7.56
CA LEU A 136 21.15 10.71 -6.24
C LEU A 136 22.63 10.30 -6.31
N ARG A 137 23.49 11.02 -5.58
CA ARG A 137 24.91 10.68 -5.51
C ARG A 137 25.08 9.44 -4.62
N PRO A 138 25.61 8.33 -5.12
CA PRO A 138 25.89 7.16 -4.30
C PRO A 138 26.96 7.50 -3.26
N ARG A 139 26.76 7.03 -2.03
CA ARG A 139 27.73 7.16 -0.93
C ARG A 139 27.83 5.83 -0.18
N TYR A 140 29.00 5.61 0.41
CA TYR A 140 29.13 4.55 1.40
C TYR A 140 28.27 4.85 2.63
N PRO A 141 27.77 3.82 3.34
CA PRO A 141 27.06 4.02 4.59
C PRO A 141 27.91 4.79 5.59
N ASP A 142 27.37 5.90 6.09
CA ASP A 142 27.99 6.75 7.11
C ASP A 142 27.28 6.66 8.47
N GLN A 143 26.09 6.05 8.49
CA GLN A 143 25.31 5.78 9.69
C GLN A 143 25.17 4.28 9.92
N ARG A 144 25.67 3.82 11.06
CA ARG A 144 25.54 2.44 11.51
C ARG A 144 24.11 2.14 11.98
N ILE A 145 23.64 0.94 11.67
CA ILE A 145 22.46 0.32 12.26
C ILE A 145 22.96 -0.63 13.34
N HIS A 146 22.61 -0.36 14.59
CA HIS A 146 22.93 -1.25 15.71
C HIS A 146 21.90 -2.35 15.79
N LEU A 147 22.36 -3.59 15.67
CA LEU A 147 21.51 -4.78 15.68
C LEU A 147 21.40 -5.39 17.08
N GLU A 148 22.41 -5.19 17.93
CA GLU A 148 22.38 -5.61 19.33
C GLU A 148 21.15 -5.03 20.05
N THR A 149 20.38 -5.93 20.65
CA THR A 149 19.22 -5.61 21.49
C THR A 149 19.47 -6.11 22.91
N SER A 150 18.59 -5.77 23.86
CA SER A 150 18.64 -6.29 25.23
C SER A 150 18.28 -7.78 25.36
N SER A 151 17.96 -8.45 24.25
CA SER A 151 17.60 -9.86 24.25
C SER A 151 18.83 -10.74 24.50
N ALA A 152 18.60 -11.99 24.93
CA ALA A 152 19.67 -12.98 25.07
C ALA A 152 20.20 -13.50 23.71
N ASP A 153 19.67 -13.03 22.57
CA ASP A 153 20.12 -13.47 21.26
C ASP A 153 21.51 -12.92 20.93
N LEU A 154 22.46 -13.84 20.81
CA LEU A 154 23.84 -13.52 20.47
C LEU A 154 24.05 -13.24 18.98
N SER A 155 23.10 -13.62 18.11
CA SER A 155 23.26 -13.58 16.66
C SER A 155 23.50 -12.15 16.17
N MET A 156 22.66 -11.20 16.61
CA MET A 156 22.78 -9.79 16.24
C MET A 156 24.05 -9.14 16.81
N ARG A 157 24.49 -9.55 18.01
CA ARG A 157 25.74 -9.08 18.65
C ARG A 157 26.96 -9.52 17.86
N VAL A 158 26.98 -10.79 17.45
CA VAL A 158 28.05 -11.33 16.59
C VAL A 158 28.05 -10.62 15.24
N MET A 159 26.88 -10.37 14.65
CA MET A 159 26.76 -9.63 13.39
C MET A 159 27.30 -8.21 13.51
N ASP A 160 26.98 -7.50 14.60
CA ASP A 160 27.49 -6.16 14.89
C ASP A 160 29.03 -6.11 15.01
N LEU A 161 29.65 -7.17 15.52
CA LEU A 161 31.11 -7.24 15.67
C LEU A 161 31.81 -7.64 14.37
N VAL A 162 31.26 -8.60 13.62
CA VAL A 162 31.93 -9.23 12.48
C VAL A 162 31.58 -8.57 11.15
N ALA A 163 30.32 -8.14 10.98
CA ALA A 163 29.79 -7.62 9.74
C ALA A 163 28.81 -6.45 10.01
N PRO A 164 29.30 -5.29 10.49
CA PRO A 164 28.45 -4.16 10.84
C PRO A 164 27.64 -3.69 9.63
N ILE A 165 26.35 -3.40 9.86
CA ILE A 165 25.42 -2.92 8.83
C ILE A 165 25.22 -1.42 8.98
N GLY A 166 25.22 -0.70 7.85
CA GLY A 166 24.88 0.72 7.79
C GLY A 166 23.68 1.01 6.90
N LYS A 167 23.15 2.24 6.97
CA LYS A 167 22.07 2.69 6.08
C LYS A 167 22.56 2.74 4.63
N GLY A 168 21.91 1.99 3.74
CA GLY A 168 22.33 1.82 2.35
C GLY A 168 23.34 0.68 2.13
N GLN A 169 23.59 -0.16 3.14
CA GLN A 169 24.46 -1.33 3.00
C GLN A 169 23.87 -2.33 1.99
N ARG A 170 24.74 -2.85 1.11
CA ARG A 170 24.43 -3.98 0.22
C ARG A 170 25.19 -5.21 0.69
N GLY A 171 24.51 -6.10 1.40
CA GLY A 171 25.08 -7.33 1.96
C GLY A 171 24.51 -8.58 1.30
N LEU A 172 25.20 -9.70 1.47
CA LEU A 172 24.75 -11.02 1.06
C LEU A 172 24.98 -12.00 2.22
N ILE A 173 23.93 -12.70 2.66
CA ILE A 173 24.03 -13.78 3.64
C ILE A 173 24.19 -15.09 2.89
N VAL A 174 25.41 -15.62 2.87
CA VAL A 174 25.70 -16.91 2.25
C VAL A 174 25.46 -18.02 3.27
N ALA A 175 24.50 -18.90 3.01
CA ALA A 175 24.12 -19.97 3.92
C ALA A 175 23.69 -21.24 3.18
N PRO A 176 24.20 -22.43 3.54
CA PRO A 176 23.72 -23.69 3.00
C PRO A 176 22.30 -24.03 3.51
N PRO A 177 21.62 -25.03 2.92
CA PRO A 177 20.34 -25.51 3.42
C PRO A 177 20.41 -25.86 4.92
N LYS A 178 19.34 -25.53 5.67
CA LYS A 178 19.20 -25.79 7.12
C LYS A 178 20.20 -25.07 8.04
N ALA A 179 20.95 -24.07 7.57
CA ALA A 179 21.89 -23.30 8.39
C ALA A 179 21.24 -22.18 9.26
N GLY A 180 19.92 -22.18 9.44
CA GLY A 180 19.25 -21.20 10.29
C GLY A 180 19.01 -19.81 9.67
N LYS A 181 19.18 -19.63 8.35
CA LYS A 181 18.96 -18.32 7.68
C LYS A 181 17.60 -17.67 7.95
N THR A 182 16.56 -18.47 8.18
CA THR A 182 15.22 -17.94 8.51
C THR A 182 15.17 -17.37 9.91
N ILE A 183 15.80 -18.04 10.89
CA ILE A 183 15.87 -17.58 12.28
C ILE A 183 16.66 -16.26 12.35
N LEU A 184 17.72 -16.13 11.55
CA LEU A 184 18.52 -14.91 11.49
C LEU A 184 17.76 -13.71 10.89
N MET A 185 16.73 -13.94 10.08
CA MET A 185 15.96 -12.89 9.38
C MET A 185 14.68 -12.46 10.12
N GLN A 186 14.30 -13.17 11.19
CA GLN A 186 13.12 -12.90 12.02
C GLN A 186 13.46 -11.88 13.11
#